data_AF-A0A820F0M2-F1
#
_entry.id   AF-A0A820F0M2-F1
#
_cell.length_a   1.000
_cell.length_b   1.000
_cell.length_c   1.000
_cell.angle_alpha   90.00
_cell.angle_beta   90.00
_cell.angle_gamma   90.00
#
_symmetry.space_group_name_H-M   'P 1'
#
loop_
_entity.id
_entity.type
_entity.pdbx_description
1 polymer ?
#
loop_
_entity_poly.entity_id
_entity_poly.type
_entity_poly.pdbx_seq_one_letter_code
_entity_poly.pdbx_strand_id
1 'polypeptide(L)'
;MEEVDRILIQSLRDIGCQIDDSIQNINEFDVNTLFGCVSQCLQLITGNKDLPTRLPANISTRFKICGELAQLCQSNGYKGDIGYQTFLSINESEAR
;
A
#
# COMPACT_ATOMS: atom_id res chain seq x y z
N MET A 1 -19.50 6.32 -0.23
CA MET A 1 -18.22 5.70 -0.64
C MET A 1 -17.13 6.76 -0.75
N GLU A 2 -17.31 7.85 -1.50
CA GLU A 2 -16.28 8.90 -1.67
C GLU A 2 -15.83 9.62 -0.39
N GLU A 3 -16.72 9.85 0.58
CA GLU A 3 -16.35 10.52 1.84
C GLU A 3 -15.40 9.68 2.70
N VAL A 4 -15.60 8.35 2.70
CA VAL A 4 -14.74 7.41 3.44
C VAL A 4 -13.36 7.36 2.80
N ASP A 5 -13.28 7.33 1.48
CA ASP A 5 -12.02 7.36 0.74
C ASP A 5 -11.22 8.64 1.06
N ARG A 6 -11.88 9.80 1.09
CA ARG A 6 -11.22 11.07 1.47
C ARG A 6 -10.64 11.05 2.88
N ILE A 7 -11.37 10.49 3.85
CA ILE A 7 -10.88 10.34 5.23
C ILE A 7 -9.69 9.40 5.27
N LEU A 8 -9.74 8.27 4.56
CA LEU A 8 -8.62 7.33 4.51
C LEU A 8 -7.39 7.97 3.86
N ILE A 9 -7.55 8.63 2.71
CA ILE A 9 -6.48 9.30 1.99
C ILE A 9 -5.84 10.39 2.87
N GLN A 10 -6.65 11.17 3.58
CA GLN A 10 -6.11 12.17 4.51
C GLN A 10 -5.31 11.50 5.64
N SER A 11 -5.83 10.41 6.21
CA SER A 11 -5.13 9.65 7.24
C SER A 11 -3.78 9.10 6.74
N LEU A 12 -3.74 8.63 5.49
CA LEU A 12 -2.51 8.18 4.82
C LEU A 12 -1.51 9.34 4.63
N ARG A 13 -1.98 10.53 4.22
CA ARG A 13 -1.12 11.72 4.12
C ARG A 13 -0.55 12.13 5.48
N ASP A 14 -1.38 12.10 6.53
CA ASP A 14 -0.97 12.48 7.89
C ASP A 14 0.14 11.57 8.45
N ILE A 15 0.18 10.30 8.03
CA ILE A 15 1.26 9.36 8.40
C ILE A 15 2.47 9.39 7.45
N GLY A 16 2.48 10.30 6.48
CA GLY A 16 3.62 10.57 5.60
C GLY A 16 3.59 9.89 4.23
N CYS A 17 2.47 9.27 3.83
CA CYS A 17 2.33 8.70 2.49
C CYS A 17 2.39 9.80 1.42
N GLN A 18 3.14 9.54 0.34
CA GLN A 18 3.30 10.47 -0.77
C GLN A 18 2.15 10.30 -1.78
N ILE A 19 1.00 10.90 -1.48
CA ILE A 19 -0.20 10.87 -2.32
C ILE A 19 -0.43 12.28 -2.88
N ASP A 20 -0.57 12.40 -4.20
CA ASP A 20 -0.86 13.69 -4.86
C ASP A 20 -2.18 14.30 -4.32
N ASP A 21 -2.22 15.62 -4.14
CA ASP A 21 -3.40 16.32 -3.61
C ASP A 21 -4.62 16.23 -4.54
N SER A 22 -4.40 15.98 -5.83
CA SER A 22 -5.47 15.76 -6.81
C SER A 22 -6.20 14.43 -6.64
N ILE A 23 -5.58 13.44 -5.98
CA ILE A 23 -6.18 12.13 -5.72
C ILE A 23 -7.19 12.25 -4.59
N GLN A 24 -8.45 11.92 -4.87
CA GLN A 24 -9.57 12.04 -3.92
C GLN A 24 -10.25 10.69 -3.65
N ASN A 25 -9.99 9.68 -4.47
CA ASN A 25 -10.55 8.35 -4.35
C ASN A 25 -9.47 7.26 -4.45
N ILE A 26 -9.72 6.12 -3.81
CA ILE A 26 -8.75 5.01 -3.75
C ILE A 26 -8.60 4.34 -5.12
N ASN A 27 -9.61 4.41 -5.98
CA ASN A 27 -9.55 3.89 -7.34
C ASN A 27 -8.63 4.69 -8.29
N GLU A 28 -8.18 5.87 -7.88
CA GLU A 28 -7.20 6.68 -8.61
C GLU A 28 -5.75 6.29 -8.24
N PHE A 29 -5.56 5.38 -7.28
CA PHE A 29 -4.23 4.95 -6.86
C PHE A 29 -3.55 4.16 -7.99
N ASP A 30 -2.29 4.50 -8.23
CA ASP A 30 -1.39 3.69 -9.04
C ASP A 30 -0.59 2.72 -8.15
N VAL A 31 0.10 1.76 -8.80
CA VAL A 31 0.90 0.73 -8.12
C VAL A 31 1.94 1.32 -7.17
N ASN A 32 2.48 2.51 -7.48
CA ASN A 32 3.48 3.16 -6.66
C ASN A 32 2.85 3.77 -5.40
N THR A 33 1.70 4.40 -5.55
CA THR A 33 0.95 5.03 -4.45
C THR A 33 0.47 3.96 -3.48
N LEU A 34 -0.18 2.90 -3.97
CA LEU A 34 -0.63 1.79 -3.12
C LEU A 34 0.54 1.14 -2.40
N PHE A 35 1.61 0.79 -3.12
CA PHE A 35 2.81 0.18 -2.55
C PHE A 35 3.43 1.05 -1.44
N GLY A 36 3.62 2.34 -1.73
CA GLY A 36 4.20 3.28 -0.79
C GLY A 36 3.35 3.44 0.46
N CYS A 37 2.03 3.52 0.31
CA CYS A 37 1.10 3.62 1.42
C CYS A 37 1.12 2.38 2.32
N VAL A 38 1.02 1.18 1.72
CA VAL A 38 1.03 -0.07 2.50
C VAL A 38 2.38 -0.27 3.19
N SER A 39 3.48 0.03 2.50
CA SER A 39 4.82 -0.01 3.09
C SER A 39 4.91 0.93 4.30
N GLN A 40 4.49 2.19 4.15
CA GLN A 40 4.47 3.17 5.25
C GLN A 40 3.64 2.71 6.45
N CYS A 41 2.43 2.20 6.20
CA CYS A 41 1.58 1.62 7.25
C CYS A 41 2.29 0.48 7.98
N LEU A 42 2.91 -0.45 7.25
CA LEU A 42 3.63 -1.58 7.84
C LEU A 42 4.88 -1.15 8.61
N GLN A 43 5.61 -0.12 8.16
CA GLN A 43 6.71 0.45 8.95
C GLN A 43 6.23 0.96 10.31
N LEU A 44 5.07 1.61 10.36
CA LEU A 44 4.48 2.14 11.60
C LEU A 44 3.93 1.04 12.51
N ILE A 45 3.27 0.03 11.94
CA ILE A 45 2.69 -1.09 12.69
C ILE A 45 3.79 -2.00 13.26
N THR A 46 4.81 -2.32 12.46
CA THR A 46 5.84 -3.31 12.81
C THR A 46 7.12 -2.70 13.39
N GLY A 47 7.34 -1.39 13.19
CA GLY A 47 8.60 -0.73 13.49
C GLY A 47 9.73 -1.05 12.49
N ASN A 48 9.47 -1.83 11.44
CA ASN A 48 10.46 -2.20 10.42
C ASN A 48 10.73 -1.03 9.48
N LYS A 49 11.78 -0.24 9.75
CA LYS A 49 12.18 0.92 8.93
C LYS A 49 12.92 0.57 7.63
N ASP A 50 13.24 -0.71 7.41
CA ASP A 50 13.99 -1.15 6.24
C ASP A 50 13.09 -1.43 5.02
N LEU A 51 11.77 -1.40 5.19
CA LEU A 51 10.83 -1.55 4.08
C LEU A 51 10.97 -0.38 3.09
N PRO A 52 11.10 -0.61 1.79
CA PRO A 52 11.20 0.48 0.82
C PRO A 52 9.85 1.19 0.70
N THR A 53 9.86 2.52 0.68
CA THR A 53 8.66 3.36 0.49
C THR A 53 8.34 3.63 -0.98
N ARG A 54 9.16 3.13 -1.90
CA ARG A 54 8.96 3.22 -3.35
C ARG A 54 9.16 1.88 -4.01
N LEU A 55 8.33 1.60 -5.01
CA LEU A 55 8.40 0.35 -5.75
C LEU A 55 9.75 0.25 -6.49
N PRO A 56 10.58 -0.78 -6.26
CA PRO A 56 11.87 -0.93 -6.93
C PRO A 56 11.74 -0.99 -8.45
N ALA A 57 12.71 -0.53 -9.23
CA ALA A 57 12.63 -0.63 -10.69
C ALA A 57 12.82 -2.06 -11.23
N ASN A 58 13.60 -2.89 -10.51
CA ASN A 58 13.89 -4.26 -10.91
C ASN A 58 12.70 -5.19 -10.66
N ILE A 59 12.24 -5.87 -11.71
CA ILE A 59 11.06 -6.75 -11.69
C ILE A 59 11.19 -7.89 -10.67
N SER A 60 12.33 -8.58 -10.60
CA SER A 60 12.54 -9.67 -9.63
C SER A 60 12.50 -9.15 -8.19
N THR A 61 13.05 -7.97 -7.94
CA THR A 61 12.97 -7.30 -6.64
C THR A 61 11.53 -6.89 -6.31
N ARG A 62 10.74 -6.42 -7.29
CA ARG A 62 9.31 -6.11 -7.11
C ARG A 62 8.54 -7.31 -6.62
N PHE A 63 8.65 -8.45 -7.29
CA PHE A 63 7.94 -9.67 -6.88
C PHE A 63 8.29 -10.09 -5.45
N LYS A 64 9.59 -10.07 -5.11
CA LYS A 64 10.05 -10.40 -3.76
C LYS A 64 9.45 -9.46 -2.72
N ILE A 65 9.58 -8.15 -2.90
CA ILE A 65 9.16 -7.19 -1.89
C ILE A 65 7.64 -7.11 -1.74
N CYS A 66 6.88 -7.21 -2.84
CA CYS A 66 5.42 -7.25 -2.77
C CYS A 66 4.93 -8.55 -2.09
N GLY A 67 5.63 -9.67 -2.27
CA GLY A 67 5.36 -10.90 -1.52
C GLY A 67 5.64 -10.74 -0.03
N GLU A 68 6.74 -10.07 0.34
CA GLU A 68 7.07 -9.76 1.73
C GLU A 68 6.02 -8.84 2.37
N LEU A 69 5.56 -7.79 1.68
CA LEU A 69 4.47 -6.94 2.17
C LEU A 69 3.17 -7.73 2.39
N ALA A 70 2.79 -8.61 1.46
CA ALA A 70 1.62 -9.47 1.61
C ALA A 70 1.72 -10.35 2.88
N GLN A 71 2.88 -10.98 3.10
CA GLN A 71 3.14 -11.78 4.29
C GLN A 71 3.10 -10.96 5.58
N LEU A 72 3.63 -9.73 5.56
CA LEU A 72 3.57 -8.82 6.69
C LEU A 72 2.13 -8.38 7.00
N CYS A 73 1.32 -8.08 5.99
CA CYS A 73 -0.10 -7.79 6.18
C CYS A 73 -0.81 -8.96 6.88
N GLN A 74 -0.63 -10.18 6.38
CA GLN A 74 -1.23 -11.39 6.98
C GLN A 74 -0.75 -11.62 8.41
N SER A 75 0.56 -11.50 8.65
CA SER A 75 1.17 -11.69 9.97
C SER A 75 0.72 -10.64 10.99
N ASN A 76 0.26 -9.47 10.53
CA ASN A 76 -0.29 -8.40 11.37
C ASN A 76 -1.83 -8.39 11.40
N GLY A 77 -2.48 -9.49 10.99
CA GLY A 77 -3.90 -9.70 11.24
C GLY A 77 -4.83 -9.38 10.06
N TYR A 78 -4.31 -9.09 8.86
CA TYR A 78 -5.13 -9.04 7.66
C TYR A 78 -5.65 -10.44 7.33
N LYS A 79 -6.98 -10.59 7.26
CA LYS A 79 -7.66 -11.89 7.07
C LYS A 79 -8.04 -12.19 5.63
N GLY A 80 -7.90 -11.21 4.73
CA GLY A 80 -8.17 -11.40 3.31
C GLY A 80 -7.05 -12.18 2.62
N ASP A 81 -7.35 -12.71 1.44
CA ASP A 81 -6.32 -13.23 0.56
C ASP A 81 -5.53 -12.06 -0.02
N ILE A 82 -4.20 -12.12 0.07
CA ILE A 82 -3.31 -11.07 -0.40
C ILE A 82 -2.02 -11.71 -0.91
N GLY A 83 -1.58 -11.28 -2.08
CA GLY A 83 -0.35 -11.73 -2.70
C GLY A 83 0.40 -10.60 -3.36
N TYR A 84 1.54 -10.92 -3.98
CA TYR A 84 2.30 -9.91 -4.74
C TYR A 84 1.47 -9.27 -5.86
N GLN A 85 0.48 -9.99 -6.39
CA GLN A 85 -0.39 -9.53 -7.49
C GLN A 85 -1.26 -8.36 -7.06
N THR A 86 -1.74 -8.33 -5.82
CA THR A 86 -2.55 -7.24 -5.26
C THR A 86 -1.84 -5.88 -5.38
N PHE A 87 -0.51 -5.87 -5.27
CA PHE A 87 0.30 -4.65 -5.40
C PHE A 87 0.69 -4.31 -6.84
N LEU A 88 0.78 -5.30 -7.72
CA LEU A 88 1.26 -5.13 -9.10
C LEU A 88 0.14 -5.00 -10.12
N SER A 89 -1.06 -5.44 -9.76
CA SER A 89 -2.27 -5.46 -10.59
C SER A 89 -3.44 -4.92 -9.75
N ILE A 90 -3.44 -3.61 -9.51
CA ILE A 90 -4.41 -2.95 -8.62
C ILE A 90 -5.84 -3.33 -8.97
N ASN A 91 -6.58 -3.74 -7.94
CA ASN A 91 -8.03 -3.87 -7.93
C ASN A 91 -8.56 -2.95 -6.83
N GLU A 92 -9.51 -2.07 -7.15
CA GLU A 92 -10.11 -1.13 -6.21
C GLU A 92 -10.66 -1.82 -4.94
N SER A 93 -11.28 -2.99 -5.08
CA SER A 93 -11.83 -3.74 -3.95
C SER A 93 -10.74 -4.38 -3.07
N GLU A 94 -9.56 -4.64 -3.61
CA GLU A 94 -8.42 -5.18 -2.84
C GLU A 94 -7.56 -4.06 -2.24
N ALA A 95 -7.57 -2.88 -2.87
CA ALA A 95 -6.87 -1.69 -2.40
C ALA A 95 -7.54 -1.03 -1.19
N ARG A 96 -8.87 -1.18 -1.04
CA ARG A 96 -9.65 -0.73 0.12
C ARG A 96 -9.60 -1.73 1.27
#